data_AF-A0A252E436-F1
#
_entry.id   AF-A0A252E436-F1
#
_cell.length_a   1.000
_cell.length_b   1.000
_cell.length_c   1.000
_cell.angle_alpha   90.00
_cell.angle_beta   90.00
_cell.angle_gamma   90.00
#
_symmetry.space_group_name_H-M   'P 1'
#
loop_
_entity.id
_entity.type
_entity.pdbx_description
1 polymer ?
#
loop_
_entity_poly.entity_id
_entity_poly.type
_entity_poly.pdbx_seq_one_letter_code
_entity_poly.pdbx_strand_id
1 'polypeptide(L)'
;MKEEIEKASSSEPSFLFRADDDYKIGDPVGFELDSEDAQQAKIQNPLEHILDKEAGDTSIYVSFSTAIRIDRDRGAIKFTKKNKIFKVAWSALKQLEAEGKIKIYTPEQVAEIIRLNPRKKISKQANNVKAAMEKNGEILIEGQIPGQFIVPAK
;
A
#
# COMPACT_ATOMS: atom_id res chain seq x y z
N MET A 1 -4.41 16.15 -26.16
CA MET A 1 -3.84 15.04 -26.96
C MET A 1 -2.70 14.29 -26.25
N LYS A 2 -1.69 14.92 -25.63
CA LYS A 2 -0.68 14.17 -24.85
C LYS A 2 -1.23 13.59 -23.53
N GLU A 3 -2.14 14.29 -22.85
CA GLU A 3 -2.74 13.85 -21.58
C GLU A 3 -3.75 12.68 -21.72
N GLU A 4 -4.37 12.49 -22.89
CA GLU A 4 -5.30 11.37 -23.13
C GLU A 4 -4.60 10.07 -23.50
N ILE A 5 -3.37 10.14 -24.03
CA ILE A 5 -2.58 8.97 -24.44
C ILE A 5 -1.83 8.37 -23.24
N GLU A 6 -1.43 9.17 -22.26
CA GLU A 6 -0.80 8.66 -21.02
C GLU A 6 -1.81 7.97 -20.08
N LYS A 7 -3.11 8.28 -20.18
CA LYS A 7 -4.17 7.60 -19.43
C LYS A 7 -4.46 6.18 -19.92
N ALA A 8 -3.87 5.75 -21.04
CA ALA A 8 -4.14 4.46 -21.68
C ALA A 8 -3.02 3.41 -21.50
N SER A 9 -1.97 3.68 -20.70
CA SER A 9 -0.82 2.77 -20.59
C SER A 9 -0.66 2.03 -19.25
N SER A 10 -1.63 2.05 -18.35
CA SER A 10 -1.73 1.01 -17.32
C SER A 10 -3.17 0.55 -17.17
N SER A 11 -3.43 -0.72 -17.45
CA SER A 11 -4.70 -1.33 -17.04
C SER A 11 -4.71 -1.33 -15.51
N GLU A 12 -5.67 -0.63 -14.90
CA GLU A 12 -5.88 -0.71 -13.46
C GLU A 12 -6.00 -2.19 -13.04
N PRO A 13 -5.42 -2.59 -11.90
CA PRO A 13 -5.49 -3.97 -11.45
C PRO A 13 -6.93 -4.32 -11.09
N SER A 14 -7.37 -5.56 -11.34
CA SER A 14 -8.68 -6.00 -10.84
C SER A 14 -8.70 -6.18 -9.32
N PHE A 15 -7.55 -6.56 -8.75
CA PHE A 15 -7.36 -6.81 -7.33
C PHE A 15 -6.00 -6.32 -6.85
N LEU A 16 -5.95 -5.93 -5.58
CA LEU A 16 -4.70 -5.80 -4.84
C LEU A 16 -4.56 -6.94 -3.83
N PHE A 17 -3.33 -7.35 -3.55
CA PHE A 17 -2.99 -8.52 -2.76
C PHE A 17 -2.17 -8.15 -1.53
N ARG A 18 -2.50 -8.72 -0.39
CA ARG A 18 -1.77 -8.55 0.87
C ARG A 18 -1.38 -9.91 1.44
N ALA A 19 -0.12 -10.06 1.78
CA ALA A 19 0.34 -11.19 2.56
C ALA A 19 0.25 -10.82 4.05
N ASP A 20 -0.40 -11.68 4.83
CA ASP A 20 -0.59 -11.47 6.25
C ASP A 20 -0.77 -12.82 6.95
N ASP A 21 0.27 -13.26 7.66
CA ASP A 21 0.29 -14.61 8.24
C ASP A 21 -0.64 -14.78 9.46
N ASP A 22 -1.01 -13.65 10.07
CA ASP A 22 -1.74 -13.60 11.34
C ASP A 22 -3.12 -12.92 11.21
N TYR A 23 -3.45 -12.40 10.02
CA TYR A 23 -4.79 -11.92 9.71
C TYR A 23 -5.87 -13.00 9.92
N LYS A 24 -6.99 -12.57 10.52
CA LYS A 24 -8.20 -13.38 10.71
C LYS A 24 -9.30 -12.84 9.80
N ILE A 25 -9.96 -13.75 9.10
CA ILE A 25 -11.02 -13.41 8.15
C ILE A 25 -12.13 -12.64 8.88
N GLY A 26 -12.50 -11.49 8.32
CA GLY A 26 -13.54 -10.61 8.87
C GLY A 26 -12.99 -9.45 9.68
N ASP A 27 -11.75 -9.52 10.17
CA ASP A 27 -11.11 -8.40 10.87
C ASP A 27 -10.86 -7.26 9.87
N PRO A 28 -10.99 -5.99 10.29
CA PRO A 28 -10.56 -4.87 9.46
C PRO A 28 -9.04 -4.83 9.31
N VAL A 29 -8.55 -4.14 8.28
CA VAL A 29 -7.11 -3.92 8.06
C VAL A 29 -6.82 -2.43 7.98
N GLY A 30 -5.82 -1.98 8.74
CA GLY A 30 -5.46 -0.57 8.88
C GLY A 30 -6.19 0.12 10.02
N PHE A 31 -5.81 1.38 10.27
CA PHE A 31 -6.48 2.25 11.24
C PHE A 31 -7.48 3.14 10.52
N GLU A 32 -8.60 3.46 11.17
CA GLU A 32 -9.52 4.47 10.62
C GLU A 32 -8.77 5.80 10.44
N LEU A 33 -9.08 6.51 9.36
CA LEU A 33 -8.43 7.80 9.08
C LEU A 33 -8.63 8.76 10.27
N ASP A 34 -7.55 9.45 10.63
CA ASP A 34 -7.52 10.44 11.71
C ASP A 34 -7.91 9.92 13.11
N SER A 35 -8.07 8.61 13.28
CA SER A 35 -8.36 7.97 14.57
C SER A 35 -7.20 8.12 15.56
N GLU A 36 -7.49 7.93 16.85
CA GLU A 36 -6.47 7.98 17.89
C GLU A 36 -5.35 6.97 17.63
N ASP A 37 -5.69 5.74 17.22
CA ASP A 37 -4.72 4.71 16.85
C ASP A 37 -3.85 5.14 15.65
N ALA A 38 -4.45 5.79 14.65
CA ALA A 38 -3.72 6.33 13.51
C ALA A 38 -2.74 7.43 13.96
N GLN A 39 -3.15 8.33 14.85
CA GLN A 39 -2.28 9.40 15.37
C GLN A 39 -1.17 8.88 16.28
N GLN A 40 -1.42 7.78 16.99
CA GLN A 40 -0.44 7.13 17.88
C GLN A 40 0.45 6.11 17.16
N ALA A 41 0.18 5.79 15.91
CA ALA A 41 1.01 4.87 15.13
C ALA A 41 2.46 5.38 15.07
N LYS A 42 3.42 4.48 15.26
CA LYS A 42 4.85 4.83 15.29
C LYS A 42 5.30 5.44 13.96
N ILE A 43 4.86 4.86 12.85
CA ILE A 43 5.26 5.27 11.50
C ILE A 43 4.15 6.09 10.86
N GLN A 44 4.42 7.38 10.71
CA GLN A 44 3.51 8.39 10.15
C GLN A 44 3.86 8.79 8.71
N ASN A 45 5.04 8.43 8.20
CA ASN A 45 5.49 8.84 6.86
C ASN A 45 5.85 7.63 5.97
N PRO A 46 5.67 7.76 4.65
CA PRO A 46 5.81 6.62 3.74
C PRO A 46 7.27 6.22 3.51
N LEU A 47 8.24 7.12 3.71
CA LEU A 47 9.66 6.77 3.61
C LEU A 47 10.03 5.74 4.67
N GLU A 48 9.73 6.02 5.94
CA GLU A 48 9.97 5.10 7.04
C GLU A 48 9.18 3.81 6.87
N HIS A 49 7.93 3.88 6.40
CA HIS A 49 7.12 2.69 6.14
C HIS A 49 7.78 1.72 5.15
N ILE A 50 8.37 2.26 4.09
CA ILE A 50 8.94 1.44 3.00
C ILE A 50 10.36 0.96 3.30
N LEU A 51 11.21 1.81 3.91
CA LEU A 51 12.63 1.50 4.07
C LEU A 51 13.02 1.03 5.48
N ASP A 52 12.34 1.55 6.51
CA ASP A 52 12.82 1.46 7.89
C ASP A 52 11.86 0.71 8.82
N LYS A 53 10.70 0.26 8.31
CA LYS A 53 9.70 -0.43 9.12
C LYS A 53 10.22 -1.78 9.61
N GLU A 54 10.19 -1.96 10.93
CA GLU A 54 10.54 -3.23 11.58
C GLU A 54 9.29 -4.06 11.93
N ALA A 55 9.52 -5.34 12.24
CA ALA A 55 8.45 -6.22 12.70
C ALA A 55 7.92 -5.73 14.05
N GLY A 56 6.60 -5.55 14.16
CA GLY A 56 5.94 -5.02 15.37
C GLY A 56 5.66 -3.52 15.31
N ASP A 57 6.23 -2.78 14.36
CA ASP A 57 5.94 -1.36 14.21
C ASP A 57 4.53 -1.12 13.65
N THR A 58 3.78 -0.27 14.35
CA THR A 58 2.51 0.26 13.87
C THR A 58 2.75 1.34 12.82
N SER A 59 1.93 1.33 11.77
CA SER A 59 1.98 2.34 10.73
C SER A 59 0.59 2.70 10.28
N ILE A 60 0.40 3.97 9.93
CA ILE A 60 -0.84 4.44 9.30
C ILE A 60 -1.06 3.86 7.90
N TYR A 61 0.01 3.34 7.27
CA TYR A 61 -0.07 2.71 5.96
C TYR A 61 -0.16 1.19 6.07
N VAL A 62 -0.90 0.62 5.13
CA VAL A 62 -1.00 -0.80 4.87
C VAL A 62 -0.50 -1.07 3.45
N SER A 63 0.53 -1.91 3.33
CA SER A 63 1.03 -2.37 2.04
C SER A 63 0.12 -3.40 1.40
N PHE A 64 -0.14 -3.19 0.11
CA PHE A 64 -0.67 -4.17 -0.83
C PHE A 64 0.23 -4.26 -2.05
N SER A 65 0.11 -5.33 -2.83
CA SER A 65 0.79 -5.53 -4.10
C SER A 65 -0.22 -5.70 -5.24
N THR A 66 0.13 -5.24 -6.44
CA THR A 66 -0.68 -5.44 -7.66
C THR A 66 -0.68 -6.88 -8.14
N ALA A 67 0.17 -7.76 -7.59
CA ALA A 67 0.21 -9.18 -7.93
C ALA A 67 0.60 -10.07 -6.75
N ILE A 68 0.12 -11.32 -6.76
CA ILE A 68 0.62 -12.35 -5.84
C ILE A 68 2.13 -12.55 -6.02
N ARG A 69 2.56 -12.66 -7.29
CA ARG A 69 3.96 -12.85 -7.69
C ARG A 69 4.25 -12.05 -8.96
N ILE A 70 5.33 -11.28 -8.97
CA ILE A 70 5.81 -10.52 -10.15
C ILE A 70 7.01 -11.23 -10.78
N ASP A 71 8.06 -11.45 -10.00
CA ASP A 71 9.24 -12.21 -10.39
C ASP A 71 9.80 -12.94 -9.17
N ARG A 72 10.12 -14.25 -9.30
CA ARG A 72 10.61 -15.13 -8.23
C ARG A 72 9.85 -14.97 -6.90
N ASP A 73 10.43 -14.18 -5.99
CA ASP A 73 9.99 -13.93 -4.63
C ASP A 73 9.39 -12.53 -4.42
N ARG A 74 9.08 -11.79 -5.50
CA ARG A 74 8.46 -10.44 -5.47
C ARG A 74 6.95 -10.48 -5.55
N GLY A 75 6.30 -9.39 -5.13
CA GLY A 75 4.85 -9.29 -4.98
C GLY A 75 4.42 -9.61 -3.54
N ALA A 76 3.13 -9.88 -3.33
CA ALA A 76 2.62 -10.23 -2.00
C ALA A 76 3.34 -11.45 -1.40
N ILE A 77 3.71 -12.45 -2.22
CA ILE A 77 4.37 -13.69 -1.78
C ILE A 77 5.67 -13.45 -0.99
N LYS A 78 6.35 -12.32 -1.20
CA LYS A 78 7.58 -11.95 -0.48
C LYS A 78 7.37 -11.83 1.04
N PHE A 79 6.16 -11.43 1.44
CA PHE A 79 5.86 -10.96 2.78
C PHE A 79 5.11 -11.99 3.63
N THR A 80 5.04 -13.25 3.19
CA THR A 80 4.42 -14.34 3.93
C THR A 80 5.37 -15.53 4.03
N LYS A 81 5.41 -16.17 5.21
CA LYS A 81 6.08 -17.46 5.42
C LYS A 81 5.08 -18.61 5.44
N LYS A 82 3.81 -18.35 5.77
CA LYS A 82 2.73 -19.35 5.82
C LYS A 82 1.92 -19.44 4.51
N ASN A 83 2.35 -18.71 3.48
CA ASN A 83 1.70 -18.60 2.18
C ASN A 83 0.25 -18.10 2.25
N LYS A 84 -0.10 -17.33 3.29
CA LYS A 84 -1.42 -16.70 3.45
C LYS A 84 -1.49 -15.37 2.72
N ILE A 85 -2.29 -15.33 1.67
CA ILE A 85 -2.46 -14.13 0.85
C ILE A 85 -3.94 -13.84 0.69
N PHE A 86 -4.29 -12.58 0.91
CA PHE A 86 -5.63 -12.04 0.76
C PHE A 86 -5.66 -11.07 -0.40
N LYS A 87 -6.86 -10.80 -0.91
CA LYS A 87 -7.09 -9.82 -1.96
C LYS A 87 -8.26 -8.93 -1.61
N VAL A 88 -8.23 -7.73 -2.18
CA VAL A 88 -9.32 -6.77 -2.17
C VAL A 88 -9.56 -6.29 -3.60
N ALA A 89 -10.83 -6.15 -3.97
CA ALA A 89 -11.19 -5.66 -5.30
C ALA A 89 -10.78 -4.19 -5.44
N TRP A 90 -10.13 -3.84 -6.55
CA TRP A 90 -9.70 -2.46 -6.79
C TRP A 90 -10.88 -1.49 -6.83
N SER A 91 -12.01 -1.89 -7.43
CA SER A 91 -13.24 -1.10 -7.44
C SER A 91 -13.78 -0.79 -6.05
N ALA A 92 -13.69 -1.74 -5.10
CA ALA A 92 -14.11 -1.52 -3.72
C ALA A 92 -13.20 -0.51 -3.02
N LEU A 93 -11.88 -0.59 -3.25
CA LEU A 93 -10.93 0.40 -2.73
C LEU A 93 -11.22 1.79 -3.31
N LYS A 94 -11.46 1.89 -4.62
CA LYS A 94 -11.82 3.16 -5.24
C LYS A 94 -13.11 3.76 -4.69
N GLN A 95 -14.10 2.92 -4.37
CA GLN A 95 -15.30 3.38 -3.69
C GLN A 95 -14.99 3.94 -2.30
N LEU A 96 -14.20 3.22 -1.48
CA LEU A 96 -13.80 3.70 -0.14
C LEU A 96 -13.00 5.01 -0.22
N GLU A 97 -12.12 5.15 -1.22
CA GLU A 97 -11.38 6.39 -1.48
C GLU A 97 -12.32 7.55 -1.85
N ALA A 98 -13.29 7.31 -2.73
CA ALA A 98 -14.29 8.30 -3.11
C ALA A 98 -15.22 8.71 -1.95
N GLU A 99 -15.47 7.80 -1.02
CA GLU A 99 -16.18 8.05 0.24
C GLU A 99 -15.31 8.76 1.30
N GLY A 100 -14.03 8.99 1.02
CA GLY A 100 -13.09 9.63 1.95
C GLY A 100 -12.69 8.76 3.14
N LYS A 101 -12.90 7.44 3.07
CA LYS A 101 -12.59 6.50 4.16
C LYS A 101 -11.15 6.00 4.14
N ILE A 102 -10.53 6.03 2.97
CA ILE A 102 -9.13 5.66 2.77
C ILE A 102 -8.46 6.63 1.79
N LYS A 103 -7.14 6.61 1.73
CA LYS A 103 -6.33 7.24 0.68
C LYS A 103 -5.44 6.17 0.04
N ILE A 104 -5.36 6.17 -1.28
CA ILE A 104 -4.53 5.22 -2.04
C ILE A 104 -3.31 5.95 -2.59
N TYR A 105 -2.12 5.43 -2.30
CA TYR A 105 -0.86 6.01 -2.75
C TYR A 105 -0.10 5.06 -3.67
N THR A 106 0.05 5.50 -4.92
CA THR A 106 0.91 4.91 -5.94
C THR A 106 2.39 5.21 -5.68
N PRO A 107 3.34 4.43 -6.26
CA PRO A 107 4.77 4.73 -6.17
C PRO A 107 5.11 6.16 -6.59
N GLU A 108 4.44 6.69 -7.63
CA GLU A 108 4.60 8.06 -8.11
C GLU A 108 4.21 9.09 -7.04
N GLN A 109 3.04 8.92 -6.43
CA GLN A 109 2.53 9.82 -5.40
C GLN A 109 3.42 9.79 -4.16
N VAL A 110 3.83 8.60 -3.71
CA VAL A 110 4.76 8.47 -2.57
C VAL A 110 6.09 9.17 -2.87
N ALA A 111 6.64 8.97 -4.06
CA ALA A 111 7.88 9.62 -4.47
C ALA A 111 7.75 11.15 -4.46
N GLU A 112 6.63 11.68 -4.93
CA GLU A 112 6.39 13.12 -4.92
C GLU A 112 6.27 13.68 -3.50
N ILE A 113 5.52 13.00 -2.61
CA ILE A 113 5.43 13.38 -1.18
C ILE A 113 6.82 13.45 -0.55
N ILE A 114 7.68 12.46 -0.80
CA ILE A 114 9.04 12.43 -0.26
C ILE A 114 9.90 13.53 -0.89
N ARG A 115 9.77 13.76 -2.21
CA ARG A 115 10.54 14.76 -2.97
C ARG A 115 10.28 16.17 -2.45
N LEU A 116 9.04 16.48 -2.09
CA LEU A 116 8.62 17.77 -1.54
C LEU A 116 9.09 18.02 -0.10
N ASN A 117 9.74 17.04 0.55
CA ASN A 117 10.24 17.22 1.92
C ASN A 117 11.32 18.32 1.97
N PRO A 118 11.23 19.29 2.91
CA PRO A 118 12.20 20.39 3.00
C PRO A 118 13.62 19.92 3.34
N ARG A 119 13.77 18.74 3.96
CA ARG A 119 15.08 18.16 4.26
C ARG A 119 15.61 17.47 3.01
N LYS A 120 16.62 18.08 2.37
CA LYS A 120 17.28 17.54 1.16
C LYS A 120 17.74 16.07 1.27
N LYS A 121 18.16 15.62 2.46
CA LYS A 121 18.56 14.22 2.67
C LYS A 121 17.38 13.25 2.47
N ILE A 122 16.18 13.63 2.91
CA ILE A 122 14.94 12.85 2.76
C ILE A 122 14.47 12.91 1.31
N SER A 123 14.39 14.11 0.73
CA SER A 123 13.96 14.32 -0.66
C SER A 123 14.75 13.46 -1.68
N LYS A 124 16.05 13.29 -1.46
CA LYS A 124 16.91 12.42 -2.30
C LYS A 124 16.53 10.93 -2.28
N GLN A 125 15.75 10.46 -1.31
CA GLN A 125 15.30 9.07 -1.22
C GLN A 125 14.07 8.77 -2.08
N ALA A 126 13.40 9.79 -2.65
CA ALA A 126 12.16 9.63 -3.41
C ALA A 126 12.25 8.56 -4.51
N ASN A 127 13.32 8.59 -5.31
CA ASN A 127 13.50 7.64 -6.41
C ASN A 127 13.83 6.22 -5.91
N ASN A 128 14.55 6.10 -4.78
CA ASN A 128 14.84 4.80 -4.18
C ASN A 128 13.56 4.14 -3.65
N VAL A 129 12.71 4.92 -2.98
CA VAL A 129 11.39 4.46 -2.50
C VAL A 129 10.51 4.07 -3.68
N LYS A 130 10.41 4.91 -4.71
CA LYS A 130 9.66 4.59 -5.92
C LYS A 130 10.09 3.25 -6.51
N ALA A 131 11.40 3.08 -6.74
CA ALA A 131 11.94 1.86 -7.32
C ALA A 131 11.71 0.63 -6.43
N ALA A 132 11.78 0.78 -5.10
CA ALA A 132 11.50 -0.30 -4.16
C ALA A 132 10.03 -0.74 -4.23
N MET A 133 9.09 0.21 -4.28
CA MET A 133 7.67 -0.05 -4.42
C MET A 133 7.35 -0.69 -5.78
N GLU A 134 7.83 -0.11 -6.89
CA GLU A 134 7.61 -0.64 -8.24
C GLU A 134 8.11 -2.09 -8.36
N LYS A 135 9.28 -2.39 -7.81
CA LYS A 135 9.85 -3.75 -7.81
C LYS A 135 8.98 -4.77 -7.10
N ASN A 136 8.18 -4.36 -6.12
CA ASN A 136 7.25 -5.21 -5.40
C ASN A 136 5.80 -5.04 -5.87
N GLY A 137 5.55 -4.18 -6.88
CA GLY A 137 4.21 -3.76 -7.30
C GLY A 137 3.40 -3.15 -6.16
N GLU A 138 4.07 -2.45 -5.23
CA GLU A 138 3.49 -2.02 -3.97
C GLU A 138 2.62 -0.78 -4.11
N ILE A 139 1.47 -0.80 -3.44
CA ILE A 139 0.53 0.30 -3.26
C ILE A 139 0.33 0.46 -1.75
N LEU A 140 0.39 1.70 -1.25
CA LEU A 140 0.09 1.99 0.14
C LEU A 140 -1.34 2.45 0.27
N ILE A 141 -2.01 1.98 1.32
CA ILE A 141 -3.35 2.43 1.70
C ILE A 141 -3.27 3.01 3.11
N GLU A 142 -3.73 4.25 3.27
CA GLU A 142 -3.96 4.88 4.58
C GLU A 142 -5.46 4.86 4.85
N GLY A 143 -5.85 4.55 6.08
CA GLY A 143 -7.26 4.32 6.44
C GLY A 143 -7.60 2.84 6.61
N GLN A 144 -8.81 2.57 7.08
CA GLN A 144 -9.26 1.22 7.41
C GLN A 144 -10.08 0.61 6.27
N ILE A 145 -9.73 -0.61 5.90
CA ILE A 145 -10.49 -1.45 4.97
C ILE A 145 -11.35 -2.41 5.81
N PRO A 146 -12.69 -2.35 5.69
CA PRO A 146 -13.57 -3.31 6.37
C PRO A 146 -13.27 -4.75 5.94
N GLY A 147 -13.24 -5.68 6.90
CA GLY A 147 -12.84 -7.07 6.66
C GLY A 147 -13.70 -7.81 5.65
N GLN A 148 -14.96 -7.40 5.46
CA GLN A 148 -15.84 -7.96 4.42
C GLN A 148 -15.31 -7.79 2.98
N PHE A 149 -14.41 -6.84 2.75
CA PHE A 149 -13.78 -6.62 1.43
C PHE A 149 -12.50 -7.45 1.25
N ILE A 150 -12.01 -8.10 2.30
CA ILE A 150 -10.73 -8.82 2.32
C ILE A 150 -11.03 -10.31 2.23
N VAL A 151 -10.74 -10.90 1.07
CA VAL A 151 -11.05 -12.30 0.79
C VAL A 151 -9.79 -13.11 0.57
N PRO A 152 -9.76 -14.40 0.94
CA PRO A 152 -8.64 -15.27 0.63
C PRO A 152 -8.31 -15.30 -0.86
N ALA A 153 -7.02 -15.29 -1.18
CA ALA A 153 -6.49 -15.41 -2.54
C ALA A 153 -5.54 -16.61 -2.68
N LYS A 154 -4.83 -16.98 -1.60
CA LYS A 154 -3.96 -18.14 -1.54
C LYS A 154 -3.81 -18.64 -0.11
#